data_AF-A0A932LZC5-F1
#
_entry.id   AF-A0A932LZC5-F1
#
_cell.length_a   1.000
_cell.length_b   1.000
_cell.length_c   1.000
_cell.angle_alpha   90.00
_cell.angle_beta   90.00
_cell.angle_gamma   90.00
#
_symmetry.space_group_name_H-M   'P 1'
#
loop_
_entity.id
_entity.type
_entity.pdbx_description
1 polymer ?
#
loop_
_entity_poly.entity_id
_entity_poly.type
_entity_poly.pdbx_seq_one_letter_code
_entity_poly.pdbx_strand_id
1 'polypeptide(L)' 'MTTLRVHLRFPPEIVKRPIIHEIGHAFDIVTNIRRANITLEEGWADLEISGDSREIEKAVDTLRSWGVRVDPIEGDVIE' A
#
# COMPACT_ATOMS: atom_id res chain seq x y z
N MET A 1 -13.13 -10.55 6.67
CA MET A 1 -12.14 -9.78 5.88
C MET A 1 -11.90 -8.49 6.62
N THR A 2 -10.64 -8.14 6.84
CA THR A 2 -10.25 -6.89 7.48
C THR A 2 -9.80 -5.89 6.42
N THR A 3 -9.96 -4.60 6.68
CA THR A 3 -9.45 -3.53 5.81
C THR A 3 -8.46 -2.68 6.58
N LEU A 4 -7.29 -2.46 5.98
CA LEU A 4 -6.25 -1.59 6.51
C LEU A 4 -6.08 -0.38 5.58
N ARG A 5 -6.07 0.83 6.14
CA ARG A 5 -5.78 2.06 5.40
C ARG A 5 -4.35 2.52 5.68
N VAL A 6 -3.57 2.73 4.64
CA VAL A 6 -2.16 3.16 4.74
C VAL A 6 -1.86 4.32 3.82
N HIS A 7 -1.00 5.21 4.28
CA HIS A 7 -0.35 6.22 3.48
C HIS A 7 1.00 5.67 3.01
N LEU A 8 1.14 5.51 1.70
CA LEU A 8 2.35 5.05 1.02
C LEU A 8 3.12 6.25 0.49
N ARG A 9 4.45 6.27 0.68
CA ARG A 9 5.35 7.19 0.00
C ARG A 9 6.39 6.43 -0.81
N PHE A 10 6.52 6.82 -2.07
CA PHE A 10 7.40 6.22 -3.07
C PHE A 10 8.59 7.15 -3.32
N PRO A 11 9.82 6.74 -2.99
CA PRO A 11 11.01 7.51 -3.37
C PRO A 11 11.26 7.43 -4.89
N PRO A 12 12.14 8.29 -5.45
CA PRO A 12 12.38 8.38 -6.90
C PRO A 12 12.77 7.05 -7.56
N GLU A 13 13.49 6.19 -6.85
CA GLU A 13 13.94 4.89 -7.35
C GLU A 13 12.79 3.89 -7.51
N ILE A 14 11.68 4.14 -6.84
CA ILE A 14 10.57 3.21 -6.61
C ILE A 14 9.29 3.67 -7.32
N VAL A 15 9.10 4.98 -7.52
CA VAL A 15 7.87 5.56 -8.12
C VAL A 15 7.53 5.01 -9.53
N LYS A 16 8.53 4.49 -10.26
CA LYS A 16 8.35 3.92 -11.61
C LYS A 16 7.96 2.43 -11.60
N ARG A 17 8.03 1.76 -10.45
CA ARG A 17 7.69 0.33 -10.30
C ARG A 17 6.19 0.17 -10.08
N PRO A 18 5.51 -0.81 -10.70
CA PRO A 18 4.07 -1.03 -10.56
C PRO A 18 3.72 -1.72 -9.22
N ILE A 19 4.17 -1.16 -8.11
CA ILE A 19 4.17 -1.80 -6.78
C ILE A 19 2.78 -2.24 -6.33
N ILE A 20 1.76 -1.38 -6.51
CA ILE A 20 0.39 -1.69 -6.09
C ILE A 20 -0.15 -2.91 -6.85
N HIS A 21 0.19 -3.04 -8.14
CA HIS A 21 -0.15 -4.24 -8.92
C HIS A 21 0.64 -5.46 -8.43
N GLU A 22 1.94 -5.32 -8.17
CA GLU A 22 2.77 -6.43 -7.73
C GLU A 22 2.33 -7.00 -6.38
N ILE A 23 1.96 -6.18 -5.41
CA ILE A 23 1.44 -6.67 -4.12
C ILE A 23 0.06 -7.35 -4.27
N GLY A 24 -0.82 -6.80 -5.10
CA GLY A 24 -2.15 -7.38 -5.35
C GLY A 24 -2.09 -8.69 -6.13
N HIS A 25 -0.99 -8.95 -6.83
CA HIS A 25 -0.76 -10.21 -7.53
C HIS A 25 0.01 -11.24 -6.67
N ALA A 26 0.87 -10.77 -5.76
CA ALA A 26 1.70 -11.63 -4.93
C ALA A 26 0.98 -12.18 -3.69
N PHE A 27 -0.07 -11.50 -3.21
CA PHE A 27 -0.80 -11.84 -1.99
C PHE A 27 -2.31 -11.90 -2.25
N ASP A 28 -3.05 -12.64 -1.42
CA ASP A 28 -4.52 -12.73 -1.50
C ASP A 28 -5.16 -11.49 -0.85
N ILE A 29 -4.96 -10.33 -1.49
CA ILE A 29 -5.45 -9.03 -1.06
C ILE A 29 -6.09 -8.28 -2.22
N VAL A 30 -7.02 -7.39 -1.88
CA VAL A 30 -7.59 -6.40 -2.80
C VAL A 30 -7.10 -5.03 -2.41
N THR A 31 -6.58 -4.27 -3.37
CA THR A 31 -6.10 -2.90 -3.16
C THR A 31 -7.06 -1.89 -3.77
N ASN A 32 -7.38 -0.82 -3.04
CA ASN A 32 -8.20 0.28 -3.53
C ASN A 32 -7.54 1.63 -3.24
N ILE A 33 -7.29 2.42 -4.28
CA ILE A 33 -6.65 3.74 -4.17
C ILE A 33 -7.72 4.77 -3.80
N ARG A 34 -7.55 5.44 -2.67
CA ARG A 34 -8.44 6.53 -2.22
C ARG A 34 -7.97 7.89 -2.71
N ARG A 35 -6.67 8.13 -2.60
CA ARG A 35 -5.99 9.34 -3.08
C ARG A 35 -4.61 8.96 -3.57
N ALA A 36 -4.12 9.63 -4.59
CA ALA A 36 -2.74 9.49 -5.02
C ALA A 36 -2.26 10.76 -5.71
N ASN A 37 -0.97 11.05 -5.56
CA ASN A 37 -0.25 12.01 -6.38
C ASN A 37 1.07 11.35 -6.79
N ILE A 38 1.27 11.15 -8.09
CA ILE A 38 2.42 10.45 -8.63
C ILE A 38 3.08 11.37 -9.64
N THR A 39 4.38 11.64 -9.46
CA THR A 39 5.21 12.40 -10.39
C THR A 39 6.40 11.55 -10.85
N LEU A 40 7.29 12.13 -11.66
CA LEU A 40 8.50 11.44 -12.11
C LEU A 40 9.58 11.34 -11.01
N GLU A 41 9.52 12.21 -10.01
CA GLU A 41 10.55 12.34 -8.96
C GLU A 41 10.09 11.74 -7.63
N GLU A 42 8.81 11.91 -7.28
CA GLU A 42 8.24 11.36 -6.05
C GLU A 42 6.76 11.03 -6.22
N GLY A 43 6.22 10.23 -5.30
CA GLY A 43 4.78 9.99 -5.25
C GLY A 43 4.29 9.50 -3.92
N TRP A 44 2.98 9.60 -3.71
CA TRP A 44 2.30 9.03 -2.56
C TRP A 44 0.91 8.52 -2.93
N ALA A 45 0.40 7.59 -2.13
CA ALA A 45 -0.96 7.08 -2.26
C ALA A 45 -1.54 6.72 -0.89
N ASP A 46 -2.79 7.14 -0.66
CA ASP A 46 -3.63 6.56 0.39
C ASP A 46 -4.31 5.33 -0.18
N LEU A 47 -3.94 4.17 0.34
CA LEU A 47 -4.37 2.87 -0.14
C LEU A 47 -5.18 2.15 0.94
N GLU A 48 -6.31 1.58 0.55
CA GLU A 48 -6.97 0.55 1.33
C GLU A 48 -6.55 -0.83 0.84
N ILE A 49 -6.24 -1.71 1.80
CA ILE A 49 -5.88 -3.09 1.56
C ILE A 49 -6.87 -3.97 2.32
N SER A 50 -7.63 -4.79 1.59
CA SER A 50 -8.62 -5.70 2.16
C SER A 50 -8.23 -7.15 1.93
N GLY A 51 -8.35 -8.00 2.96
CA GLY A 51 -7.93 -9.42 2.90
C GLY A 51 -7.98 -10.12 4.26
N ASP A 52 -7.34 -11.29 4.36
CA ASP A 52 -6.97 -11.90 5.65
C ASP A 52 -5.88 -11.05 6.31
N SER A 53 -5.92 -10.90 7.63
CA SER A 53 -4.98 -10.05 8.37
C SER A 53 -3.51 -10.48 8.15
N ARG A 54 -3.24 -11.79 7.99
CA ARG A 54 -1.90 -12.31 7.74
C ARG A 54 -1.41 -11.97 6.33
N GLU A 55 -2.30 -11.95 5.34
CA GLU A 55 -1.94 -11.57 3.96
C GLU A 55 -1.67 -10.07 3.87
N ILE A 56 -2.46 -9.26 4.59
CA ILE A 56 -2.22 -7.81 4.72
C ILE A 56 -0.87 -7.53 5.39
N GLU A 57 -0.55 -8.22 6.48
CA GLU A 57 0.73 -8.06 7.19
C GLU A 57 1.93 -8.37 6.27
N LYS A 58 1.90 -9.52 5.57
CA LYS A 58 2.94 -9.89 4.60
C LYS A 58 3.09 -8.86 3.49
N ALA A 59 1.98 -8.34 2.96
CA ALA A 59 2.02 -7.33 1.91
C ALA A 59 2.65 -6.01 2.40
N VAL A 60 2.29 -5.56 3.61
CA VAL A 60 2.84 -4.36 4.24
C VAL A 60 4.35 -4.50 4.52
N ASP A 61 4.79 -5.65 5.03
CA ASP A 61 6.20 -5.89 5.29
C ASP A 61 7.01 -5.98 3.99
N THR A 62 6.40 -6.54 2.94
CA THR A 62 7.00 -6.57 1.60
C THR A 62 7.17 -5.16 1.03
N LEU A 63 6.16 -4.30 1.14
CA LEU A 63 6.25 -2.89 0.74
C LEU A 63 7.41 -2.17 1.45
N ARG A 64 7.51 -2.35 2.77
CA ARG A 64 8.62 -1.80 3.57
C ARG A 64 9.98 -2.31 3.11
N SER A 65 10.08 -3.61 2.81
CA SER A 65 11.31 -4.22 2.31
C SER A 65 11.75 -3.67 0.95
N TRP A 66 10.80 -3.19 0.14
CA TRP A 66 11.07 -2.53 -1.14
C TRP A 66 11.39 -1.04 -1.00
N GLY A 67 11.50 -0.52 0.22
CA GLY A 67 11.81 0.89 0.48
C GLY A 67 10.58 1.81 0.38
N VAL A 68 9.37 1.27 0.26
CA VAL A 68 8.14 2.06 0.36
C VAL A 68 7.92 2.40 1.83
N ARG A 69 7.76 3.69 2.15
CA ARG A 69 7.35 4.08 3.49
C ARG A 69 5.85 3.87 3.65
N VAL A 70 5.47 3.11 4.67
CA VAL A 70 4.08 2.74 4.97
C VAL A 70 3.71 3.25 6.35
N ASP A 71 2.85 4.26 6.41
CA ASP A 71 2.34 4.81 7.66
C ASP A 71 0.82 4.53 7.74
N PRO A 72 0.30 4.01 8.88
CA PRO A 72 -1.13 3.77 9.02
C PRO A 72 -1.91 5.10 9.00
N ILE A 73 -3.09 5.09 8.40
CA ILE A 73 -4.03 6.22 8.50
C ILE A 73 -4.94 5.95 9.70
N GLU A 74 -4.73 6.69 10.79
CA GLU A 74 -5.59 6.60 11.98
C GLU A 74 -7.00 7.15 11.68
N GLY A 75 -8.03 6.49 12.22
CA GLY A 75 -9.39 7.04 12.28
C GLY A 75 -10.45 6.39 11.37
N ASP A 76 -10.13 5.31 10.66
CA ASP A 76 -11.06 4.66 9.72
C ASP A 76 -11.10 3.13 9.87
N VAL A 77 -11.16 2.66 11.13
CA VAL A 77 -11.59 1.28 11.40
C VAL A 77 -13.10 1.23 11.17
N ILE A 78 -13.52 0.92 9.94
CA ILE A 78 -14.89 0.49 9.70
C ILE A 78 -14.92 -1.00 10.08
N GLU A 79 -15.60 -1.30 11.19
CA GLU A 79 -15.96 -2.66 11.62
C GLU A 79 -16.90 -3.34 10.60
#